data_AF-A0A6I8PN87-F1
#
_entry.id   AF-A0A6I8PN87-F1
#
_cell.length_a   1.000
_cell.length_b   1.000
_cell.length_c   1.000
_cell.angle_alpha   90.00
_cell.angle_beta   90.00
_cell.angle_gamma   90.00
#
_symmetry.space_group_name_H-M   'P 1'
#
loop_
_entity.id
_entity.type
_entity.pdbx_description
1 polymer ?
#
loop_
_entity_poly.entity_id
_entity_poly.type
_entity_poly.pdbx_seq_one_letter_code
_entity_poly.pdbx_strand_id
1 'polypeptide(L)'
;MGVGATKSSDALLPSPGRGAWARAGARMEMAPRGAVITLLLLAALPVFYLRFWSEGPRPGPKELVLLGGRCFLFLALLTLAISVASPWFSSTPSSPVGPTVPSDEKERQQRLIREEQQEALREQARGYLENVLRPRQESRLRKQEERFYQLTGESWKLTGGHKLGSDEDSVSENANLGPGSTPNQEAMRRRRLPEPLKQPVPPIEQPGAEEVPILPEEPPEQADEVVTVALRGPSGRILRRRFLKSCNSQVLLAWMVRVGYPSSIYTLCTPYPRRALPVEGGRTLEDLGITVGTMLNVEEREPASDHRASGALAPSRT
;
A
#
# COMPACT_ATOMS: atom_id res chain seq x y z
N MET A 1 -23.04 0.59 -59.96
CA MET A 1 -22.64 -0.16 -61.16
C MET A 1 -21.17 -0.53 -60.98
N GLY A 2 -20.71 -1.72 -60.61
CA GLY A 2 -21.32 -3.04 -60.56
C GLY A 2 -20.52 -3.97 -61.46
N VAL A 3 -19.38 -4.53 -60.99
CA VAL A 3 -18.67 -5.72 -61.54
C VAL A 3 -17.65 -6.15 -60.46
N GLY A 4 -17.49 -7.39 -59.98
CA GLY A 4 -18.02 -8.68 -60.38
C GLY A 4 -16.90 -9.65 -60.76
N ALA A 5 -16.40 -10.44 -59.78
CA ALA A 5 -15.71 -11.74 -59.91
C ALA A 5 -14.33 -11.76 -60.64
N THR A 6 -13.40 -12.70 -60.45
CA THR A 6 -13.46 -14.14 -60.13
C THR A 6 -12.18 -14.63 -59.42
N LYS A 7 -12.36 -15.76 -58.72
CA LYS A 7 -11.42 -16.61 -57.99
C LYS A 7 -10.89 -17.68 -58.96
N SER A 8 -9.57 -17.88 -59.04
CA SER A 8 -8.97 -18.99 -59.80
C SER A 8 -8.21 -19.92 -58.87
N SER A 9 -8.55 -21.20 -58.99
CA SER A 9 -8.03 -22.34 -58.27
C SER A 9 -6.99 -23.03 -59.15
N ASP A 10 -5.79 -23.28 -58.64
CA ASP A 10 -4.85 -24.22 -59.28
C ASP A 10 -4.44 -25.29 -58.27
N ALA A 11 -4.91 -26.50 -58.54
CA ALA A 11 -4.51 -27.74 -57.90
C ALA A 11 -3.90 -28.64 -58.98
N LEU A 12 -2.62 -28.97 -58.83
CA LEU A 12 -1.91 -29.99 -59.61
C LEU A 12 -0.99 -30.78 -58.64
N LEU A 13 -1.35 -32.04 -58.42
CA LEU A 13 -0.51 -33.14 -57.92
C LEU A 13 0.35 -33.71 -59.10
N PRO A 14 1.23 -34.74 -58.98
CA PRO A 14 1.71 -35.54 -57.83
C PRO A 14 3.25 -35.89 -57.79
N SER A 15 3.65 -36.66 -56.76
CA SER A 15 4.65 -37.78 -56.78
C SER A 15 6.14 -37.50 -56.43
N PRO A 16 7.00 -38.51 -56.13
CA PRO A 16 6.97 -39.46 -55.00
C PRO A 16 8.31 -39.56 -54.23
N GLY A 17 8.26 -40.15 -53.03
CA GLY A 17 9.28 -41.06 -52.48
C GLY A 17 10.67 -40.52 -52.09
N ARG A 18 10.98 -40.58 -50.79
CA ARG A 18 12.25 -41.11 -50.22
C ARG A 18 12.27 -40.98 -48.70
N GLY A 19 12.64 -42.05 -48.00
CA GLY A 19 13.23 -41.97 -46.66
C GLY A 19 12.41 -42.50 -45.48
N ALA A 20 11.84 -43.70 -45.58
CA ALA A 20 11.23 -44.41 -44.45
C ALA A 20 12.17 -45.48 -43.86
N TRP A 21 13.39 -45.12 -43.45
CA TRP A 21 14.28 -45.99 -42.67
C TRP A 21 15.23 -45.15 -41.82
N ALA A 22 14.82 -44.78 -40.60
CA ALA A 22 15.73 -44.40 -39.49
C ALA A 22 14.93 -43.88 -38.28
N ARG A 23 14.04 -44.70 -37.70
CA ARG A 23 13.54 -44.47 -36.34
C ARG A 23 13.48 -45.78 -35.57
N ALA A 24 14.64 -46.39 -35.40
CA ALA A 24 14.91 -47.37 -34.36
C ALA A 24 16.11 -46.84 -33.55
N GLY A 25 15.88 -45.74 -32.85
CA GLY A 25 16.82 -45.17 -31.89
C GLY A 25 16.19 -45.33 -30.51
N ALA A 26 16.74 -46.24 -29.72
CA ALA A 26 16.33 -46.55 -28.37
C ALA A 26 16.13 -45.27 -27.56
N ARG A 27 14.88 -44.99 -27.21
CA ARG A 27 14.50 -44.02 -26.18
C ARG A 27 14.78 -44.67 -24.83
N MET A 28 16.06 -44.81 -24.47
CA MET A 28 16.43 -45.04 -23.08
C MET A 28 16.05 -43.78 -22.33
N GLU A 29 14.95 -43.87 -21.59
CA GLU A 29 14.46 -42.81 -20.74
C GLU A 29 15.58 -42.37 -19.80
N MET A 30 16.05 -41.14 -19.99
CA MET A 30 16.72 -40.41 -18.92
C MET A 30 15.68 -40.24 -17.82
N ALA A 31 15.80 -41.08 -16.78
CA ALA A 31 15.00 -40.95 -15.57
C ALA A 31 15.10 -39.48 -15.11
N PRO A 32 13.97 -38.76 -14.98
CA PRO A 32 14.00 -37.37 -14.57
C PRO A 32 14.71 -37.31 -13.22
N ARG A 33 15.50 -36.27 -12.95
CA ARG A 33 16.38 -36.21 -11.77
C ARG A 33 15.63 -36.34 -10.43
N GLY A 34 14.32 -36.07 -10.43
CA GLY A 34 13.41 -36.38 -9.31
C GLY A 34 13.08 -37.87 -9.15
N ALA A 35 13.13 -38.66 -10.23
CA ALA A 35 12.91 -40.10 -10.22
C ALA A 35 13.95 -40.87 -9.41
N VAL A 36 15.21 -40.41 -9.33
CA VAL A 36 16.23 -41.09 -8.52
C VAL A 36 15.97 -40.89 -7.02
N ILE A 37 15.58 -39.67 -6.64
CA ILE A 37 15.21 -39.34 -5.25
C ILE A 37 13.90 -40.03 -4.87
N THR A 38 12.90 -40.03 -5.76
CA THR A 38 11.66 -40.76 -5.50
C THR A 38 11.87 -42.27 -5.53
N LEU A 39 12.76 -42.83 -6.36
CA LEU A 39 13.09 -44.25 -6.33
C LEU A 39 13.85 -44.64 -5.05
N LEU A 40 14.76 -43.79 -4.57
CA LEU A 40 15.43 -43.97 -3.27
C LEU A 40 14.44 -43.90 -2.10
N LEU A 41 13.53 -42.92 -2.10
CA LEU A 41 12.45 -42.83 -1.11
C LEU A 41 11.49 -44.02 -1.20
N LEU A 42 11.10 -44.41 -2.41
CA LEU A 42 10.19 -45.52 -2.69
C LEU A 42 10.82 -46.88 -2.38
N ALA A 43 12.15 -47.02 -2.40
CA ALA A 43 12.87 -48.21 -1.95
C ALA A 43 13.09 -48.21 -0.42
N ALA A 44 13.32 -47.06 0.20
CA ALA A 44 13.55 -46.95 1.63
C ALA A 44 12.26 -47.10 2.46
N LEU A 45 11.12 -46.61 1.95
CA LEU A 45 9.81 -46.71 2.58
C LEU A 45 9.38 -48.17 2.87
N PRO A 46 9.36 -49.11 1.90
CA PRO A 46 8.95 -50.49 2.15
C PRO A 46 9.90 -51.22 3.10
N VAL A 47 11.21 -50.98 3.04
CA VAL A 47 12.18 -51.56 3.99
C VAL A 47 11.93 -51.06 5.41
N PHE A 48 11.59 -49.78 5.56
CA PHE A 48 11.19 -49.18 6.82
C PHE A 48 9.86 -49.77 7.33
N TYR A 49 8.84 -49.88 6.46
CA TYR A 49 7.55 -50.48 6.80
C TYR A 49 7.65 -51.97 7.15
N LEU A 50 8.48 -52.75 6.45
CA LEU A 50 8.74 -54.17 6.75
C LEU A 50 9.42 -54.35 8.10
N ARG A 51 10.39 -53.50 8.44
CA ARG A 51 11.00 -53.50 9.79
C ARG A 51 10.02 -53.07 10.87
N PHE A 52 9.16 -52.10 10.56
CA PHE A 52 8.14 -51.59 11.49
C PHE A 52 7.02 -52.62 11.73
N TRP A 53 6.64 -53.38 10.70
CA TRP A 53 5.63 -54.44 10.80
C TRP A 53 6.15 -55.76 11.36
N SER A 54 7.47 -56.00 11.39
CA SER A 54 8.02 -57.20 12.01
C SER A 54 8.02 -57.15 13.54
N GLU A 55 7.88 -55.96 14.12
CA GLU A 55 7.71 -55.79 15.57
C GLU A 55 6.21 -55.87 15.89
N GLY A 56 5.78 -57.00 16.46
CA GLY A 56 4.37 -57.37 16.62
C GLY A 56 3.50 -56.40 17.46
N PRO A 57 2.18 -56.65 17.56
CA PRO A 57 1.17 -55.64 17.90
C PRO A 57 1.15 -55.07 19.33
N ARG A 58 2.19 -55.26 20.17
CA ARG A 58 2.24 -54.76 21.55
C ARG A 58 3.67 -54.36 21.96
N PRO A 59 4.19 -53.22 21.50
CA PRO A 59 5.51 -52.74 21.91
C PRO A 59 5.45 -52.22 23.36
N GLY A 60 6.30 -52.76 24.24
CA GLY A 60 6.52 -52.21 25.57
C GLY A 60 7.18 -50.81 25.49
N PRO A 61 7.17 -50.01 26.59
CA PRO A 61 7.70 -48.65 26.57
C PRO A 61 9.18 -48.57 26.17
N LYS A 62 9.96 -49.63 26.44
CA LYS A 62 11.38 -49.74 26.04
C LYS A 62 11.54 -49.92 24.53
N GLU A 63 10.67 -50.72 23.91
CA GLU A 63 10.65 -50.92 22.45
C GLU A 63 10.21 -49.64 21.74
N LEU A 64 9.29 -48.86 22.34
CA LEU A 64 8.88 -47.56 21.79
C LEU A 64 10.03 -46.54 21.77
N VAL A 65 10.85 -46.51 22.82
CA VAL A 65 12.05 -45.66 22.87
C VAL A 65 13.09 -46.12 21.85
N LEU A 66 13.29 -47.44 21.73
CA LEU A 66 14.21 -48.02 20.73
C LEU A 66 13.74 -47.72 19.29
N LEU A 67 12.44 -47.80 19.04
CA LEU A 67 11.79 -47.51 17.77
C LEU A 67 11.91 -46.03 17.42
N GLY A 68 11.64 -45.13 18.37
CA GLY A 68 11.84 -43.69 18.21
C GLY A 68 13.30 -43.35 17.86
N GLY A 69 14.26 -43.99 18.52
CA GLY A 69 15.68 -43.85 18.22
C GLY A 69 16.05 -44.31 16.80
N ARG A 70 15.52 -45.45 16.35
CA ARG A 70 15.74 -45.96 14.98
C ARG A 70 15.13 -45.03 13.93
N CYS A 71 13.92 -44.54 14.15
CA CYS A 71 13.27 -43.57 13.27
C CYS A 71 14.09 -42.28 13.12
N PHE A 72 14.61 -41.76 14.23
CA PHE A 72 15.46 -40.56 14.22
C PHE A 72 16.77 -40.80 13.45
N LEU A 73 17.40 -41.97 13.63
CA LEU A 73 18.60 -42.36 12.91
C LEU A 73 18.34 -42.48 11.40
N PHE A 74 17.21 -43.08 10.99
CA PHE A 74 16.82 -43.15 9.57
C PHE A 74 16.61 -41.75 8.97
N LEU A 75 15.95 -40.85 9.70
CA LEU A 75 15.73 -39.47 9.23
C LEU A 75 17.07 -38.70 9.10
N ALA A 76 18.00 -38.91 10.04
CA ALA A 76 19.34 -38.35 9.97
C ALA A 76 20.14 -38.89 8.77
N LEU A 77 20.07 -40.19 8.48
CA LEU A 77 20.73 -40.77 7.31
C LEU A 77 20.10 -40.27 6.00
N LEU A 78 18.79 -40.11 5.96
CA LEU A 78 18.08 -39.62 4.77
C LEU A 78 18.43 -38.17 4.46
N THR A 79 18.45 -37.32 5.49
CA THR A 79 18.87 -35.91 5.36
C THR A 79 20.35 -35.79 4.98
N LEU A 80 21.23 -36.63 5.55
CA LEU A 80 22.64 -36.71 5.15
C LEU A 80 22.79 -37.15 3.69
N ALA A 81 22.05 -38.17 3.25
CA ALA A 81 22.09 -38.65 1.87
C ALA A 81 21.64 -37.56 0.89
N ILE A 82 20.59 -36.79 1.22
CA ILE A 82 20.15 -35.65 0.41
C ILE A 82 21.22 -34.55 0.40
N SER A 83 21.86 -34.26 1.54
CA SER A 83 22.89 -33.23 1.62
C SER A 83 24.19 -33.59 0.90
N VAL A 84 24.57 -34.88 0.86
CA VAL A 84 25.75 -35.37 0.12
C VAL A 84 25.44 -35.50 -1.37
N ALA A 85 24.22 -35.87 -1.73
CA ALA A 85 23.81 -35.95 -3.12
C ALA A 85 23.45 -34.58 -3.72
N SER A 86 23.08 -33.59 -2.90
CA SER A 86 22.72 -32.23 -3.34
C SER A 86 23.84 -31.54 -4.14
N PRO A 87 25.13 -31.58 -3.72
CA PRO A 87 26.26 -31.12 -4.53
C PRO A 87 26.39 -31.88 -5.85
N TRP A 88 26.14 -33.19 -5.86
CA TRP A 88 26.26 -33.99 -7.07
C TRP A 88 25.15 -33.68 -8.09
N PHE A 89 23.97 -33.28 -7.62
CA PHE A 89 22.85 -32.83 -8.45
C PHE A 89 22.90 -31.34 -8.83
N SER A 90 23.57 -30.50 -8.03
CA SER A 90 23.72 -29.06 -8.31
C SER A 90 24.95 -28.70 -9.15
N SER A 91 25.84 -29.68 -9.42
CA SER A 91 27.13 -29.45 -10.11
C SER A 91 27.08 -29.58 -11.64
N THR A 92 25.91 -29.63 -12.27
CA THR A 92 25.83 -29.29 -13.68
C THR A 92 25.52 -27.80 -13.78
N PRO A 93 26.50 -26.92 -14.11
CA PRO A 93 26.12 -25.68 -14.77
C PRO A 93 25.28 -26.09 -15.98
N SER A 94 24.03 -25.61 -16.02
CA SER A 94 23.18 -25.67 -17.19
C SER A 94 23.83 -24.80 -18.27
N SER A 95 24.88 -25.32 -18.90
CA SER A 95 25.39 -24.79 -20.15
C SER A 95 24.46 -25.27 -21.25
N PRO A 96 23.70 -24.39 -21.93
CA PRO A 96 23.08 -24.79 -23.17
C PRO A 96 24.20 -24.89 -24.20
N VAL A 97 24.73 -26.09 -24.39
CA VAL A 97 25.36 -26.46 -25.65
C VAL A 97 24.23 -26.65 -26.66
N GLY A 98 23.73 -25.50 -27.14
CA GLY A 98 23.09 -25.32 -28.43
C GLY A 98 23.95 -24.33 -29.22
N PRO A 99 23.92 -24.36 -30.56
CA PRO A 99 24.91 -23.69 -31.40
C PRO A 99 25.02 -22.22 -31.00
N THR A 100 26.23 -21.70 -31.01
CA THR A 100 26.65 -20.36 -30.56
C THR A 100 25.70 -19.26 -31.04
N VAL A 101 24.58 -19.08 -30.33
CA VAL A 101 23.70 -17.93 -30.49
C VAL A 101 24.52 -16.75 -29.95
N PRO A 102 24.85 -15.74 -30.79
CA PRO A 102 25.67 -14.62 -30.37
C PRO A 102 25.04 -13.98 -29.11
N SER A 103 25.88 -13.63 -28.13
CA SER A 103 25.46 -13.06 -26.84
C SER A 103 24.37 -11.99 -27.00
N ASP A 104 24.50 -11.19 -28.06
CA ASP A 104 23.60 -10.11 -28.45
C ASP A 104 22.15 -10.55 -28.68
N GLU A 105 21.90 -11.76 -29.19
CA GLU A 105 20.54 -12.26 -29.44
C GLU A 105 19.82 -12.63 -28.14
N LYS A 106 20.55 -13.16 -27.15
CA LYS A 106 19.98 -13.46 -25.82
C LYS A 106 19.63 -12.18 -25.07
N GLU A 107 20.46 -11.15 -25.18
CA GLU A 107 20.15 -9.83 -24.63
C GLU A 107 18.92 -9.20 -25.28
N ARG A 108 18.78 -9.32 -26.60
CA ARG A 108 17.58 -8.86 -27.32
C ARG A 108 16.33 -9.60 -26.85
N GLN A 109 16.39 -10.92 -26.69
CA GLN A 109 15.26 -11.69 -26.15
C GLN A 109 14.87 -11.24 -24.74
N GLN A 110 15.84 -10.95 -23.88
CA GLN A 110 15.55 -10.42 -22.54
C GLN A 110 14.94 -9.01 -22.58
N ARG A 111 15.37 -8.15 -23.51
CA ARG A 111 14.78 -6.82 -23.70
C ARG A 111 13.33 -6.93 -24.18
N LEU A 112 13.06 -7.79 -25.15
CA LEU A 112 11.70 -8.04 -25.65
C LEU A 112 10.76 -8.53 -24.54
N ILE A 113 11.20 -9.45 -23.69
CA ILE A 113 10.38 -9.93 -22.55
C ILE A 113 10.08 -8.78 -21.57
N ARG A 114 11.06 -7.92 -21.28
CA ARG A 114 10.86 -6.75 -20.40
C ARG A 114 9.91 -5.73 -21.03
N GLU A 115 10.04 -5.49 -22.32
CA GLU A 115 9.17 -4.58 -23.08
C GLU A 115 7.74 -5.10 -23.12
N GLU A 116 7.52 -6.39 -23.41
CA GLU A 116 6.19 -7.01 -23.41
C GLU A 116 5.53 -6.92 -22.02
N GLN A 117 6.29 -7.15 -20.95
CA GLN A 117 5.82 -6.96 -19.58
C GLN A 117 5.46 -5.49 -19.28
N GLN A 118 6.28 -4.56 -19.77
CA GLN A 118 6.04 -3.12 -19.59
C GLN A 118 4.82 -2.64 -20.38
N GLU A 119 4.61 -3.17 -21.58
CA GLU A 119 3.44 -2.90 -22.42
C GLU A 119 2.16 -3.43 -21.77
N ALA A 120 2.17 -4.65 -21.23
CA ALA A 120 1.02 -5.20 -20.50
C ALA A 120 0.62 -4.31 -19.31
N LEU A 121 1.60 -3.83 -18.53
CA LEU A 121 1.34 -2.90 -17.42
C LEU A 121 0.82 -1.55 -17.92
N ARG A 122 1.34 -1.06 -19.05
CA ARG A 122 0.92 0.20 -19.67
C ARG A 122 -0.51 0.12 -20.20
N GLU A 123 -0.89 -0.99 -20.79
CA GLU A 123 -2.26 -1.25 -21.23
C GLU A 123 -3.23 -1.32 -20.06
N GLN A 124 -2.86 -2.00 -18.97
CA GLN A 124 -3.66 -2.01 -17.74
C GLN A 124 -3.84 -0.59 -17.17
N ALA A 125 -2.75 0.19 -17.11
CA ALA A 125 -2.81 1.58 -16.63
C ALA A 125 -3.69 2.46 -17.53
N ARG A 126 -3.61 2.27 -18.85
CA ARG A 126 -4.45 2.97 -19.83
C ARG A 126 -5.92 2.59 -19.69
N GLY A 127 -6.22 1.30 -19.54
CA GLY A 127 -7.58 0.80 -19.29
C GLY A 127 -8.16 1.39 -18.00
N TYR A 128 -7.38 1.51 -16.94
CA TYR A 128 -7.82 2.16 -15.70
C TYR A 128 -8.08 3.66 -15.89
N LEU A 129 -7.20 4.36 -16.61
CA LEU A 129 -7.35 5.78 -16.92
C LEU A 129 -8.65 6.04 -17.70
N GLU A 130 -8.90 5.24 -18.74
CA GLU A 130 -10.05 5.40 -19.63
C GLU A 130 -11.37 4.95 -18.96
N ASN A 131 -11.37 3.83 -18.22
CA ASN A 131 -12.61 3.25 -17.67
C ASN A 131 -12.99 3.77 -16.28
N VAL A 132 -12.03 4.24 -15.48
CA VAL A 132 -12.28 4.64 -14.08
C VAL A 132 -12.06 6.13 -13.87
N LEU A 133 -10.91 6.66 -14.30
CA LEU A 133 -10.54 8.04 -13.99
C LEU A 133 -11.32 9.04 -14.85
N ARG A 134 -11.35 8.87 -16.17
CA ARG A 134 -12.10 9.77 -17.07
C ARG A 134 -13.60 9.85 -16.75
N PRO A 135 -14.34 8.74 -16.58
CA PRO A 135 -15.78 8.81 -16.29
C PRO A 135 -16.07 9.44 -14.93
N ARG A 136 -15.19 9.25 -13.93
CA ARG A 136 -15.29 9.95 -12.64
C ARG A 136 -15.09 11.45 -12.78
N GLN A 137 -14.16 11.89 -13.64
CA GLN A 137 -13.94 13.30 -13.91
C GLN A 137 -15.13 13.91 -14.69
N GLU A 138 -15.61 13.23 -15.73
CA GLU A 138 -16.75 13.68 -16.53
C GLU A 138 -18.05 13.75 -15.72
N SER A 139 -18.31 12.76 -14.86
CA SER A 139 -19.49 12.79 -13.98
C SER A 139 -19.44 13.93 -12.95
N ARG A 140 -18.24 14.31 -12.48
CA ARG A 140 -18.07 15.50 -11.63
C ARG A 140 -18.37 16.78 -12.39
N LEU A 141 -17.86 16.91 -13.61
CA LEU A 141 -18.12 18.07 -14.47
C LEU A 141 -19.61 18.17 -14.82
N ARG A 142 -20.25 17.07 -15.23
CA ARG A 142 -21.70 17.03 -15.50
C ARG A 142 -22.53 17.46 -14.30
N LYS A 143 -22.19 17.00 -13.09
CA LYS A 143 -22.89 17.44 -11.86
C LYS A 143 -22.73 18.95 -11.60
N GLN A 144 -21.57 19.53 -11.95
CA GLN A 144 -21.36 20.97 -11.84
C GLN A 144 -22.20 21.72 -12.88
N GLU A 145 -22.23 21.25 -14.13
CA GLU A 145 -23.09 21.80 -15.19
C GLU A 145 -24.58 21.70 -14.84
N GLU A 146 -25.03 20.54 -14.35
CA GLU A 146 -26.41 20.35 -13.88
C GLU A 146 -26.76 21.31 -12.74
N ARG A 147 -25.87 21.49 -11.76
CA ARG A 147 -26.06 22.48 -10.69
C ARG A 147 -26.12 23.91 -11.23
N PHE A 148 -25.26 24.23 -12.20
CA PHE A 148 -25.27 25.52 -12.85
C PHE A 148 -26.61 25.76 -13.56
N TYR A 149 -27.10 24.80 -14.35
CA TYR A 149 -28.40 24.90 -15.03
C TYR A 149 -29.61 24.82 -14.10
N GLN A 150 -29.51 24.15 -12.94
CA GLN A 150 -30.55 24.21 -11.90
C GLN A 150 -30.64 25.59 -11.27
N LEU A 151 -29.51 26.28 -11.11
CA LEU A 151 -29.44 27.61 -10.53
C LEU A 151 -29.78 28.72 -11.54
N THR A 152 -29.41 28.54 -12.80
CA THR A 152 -29.61 29.52 -13.88
C THR A 152 -30.80 29.22 -14.79
N GLY A 153 -31.40 28.05 -14.63
CA GLY A 153 -32.55 27.60 -15.40
C GLY A 153 -33.81 28.42 -15.13
N GLU A 154 -34.80 28.21 -16.00
CA GLU A 154 -36.07 28.93 -16.00
C GLU A 154 -36.93 28.68 -14.75
N SER A 155 -36.52 27.75 -13.87
CA SER A 155 -37.12 27.50 -12.57
C SER A 155 -37.07 28.71 -11.61
N TRP A 156 -36.15 29.65 -11.81
CA TRP A 156 -36.11 30.92 -11.05
C TRP A 156 -36.89 32.05 -11.71
N LYS A 157 -37.35 31.88 -12.96
CA LYS A 157 -38.26 32.84 -13.61
C LYS A 157 -39.64 32.58 -13.04
N LEU A 158 -40.01 33.35 -12.02
CA LEU A 158 -41.38 33.41 -11.48
C LEU A 158 -42.39 33.38 -12.64
N THR A 159 -43.21 32.32 -12.68
CA THR A 159 -44.40 32.25 -13.53
C THR A 159 -45.26 33.48 -13.23
N GLY A 160 -45.47 34.32 -14.25
CA GLY A 160 -46.39 35.48 -14.23
C GLY A 160 -46.43 36.27 -12.93
N GLY A 161 -45.48 37.19 -12.73
CA GLY A 161 -45.42 38.02 -11.52
C GLY A 161 -46.75 38.71 -11.18
N HIS A 162 -47.22 38.50 -9.96
CA HIS A 162 -48.34 39.23 -9.37
C HIS A 162 -47.89 40.67 -9.07
N LYS A 163 -48.61 41.67 -9.60
CA LYS A 163 -48.38 43.09 -9.28
C LYS A 163 -48.75 43.33 -7.82
N LEU A 164 -47.77 43.34 -6.93
CA LEU A 164 -47.92 43.88 -5.57
C LEU A 164 -47.54 45.37 -5.61
N GLY A 165 -48.54 46.24 -5.48
CA GLY A 165 -48.38 47.69 -5.51
C GLY A 165 -49.66 48.48 -5.83
N SER A 166 -50.84 47.90 -5.60
CA SER A 166 -52.10 48.65 -5.54
C SER A 166 -52.63 48.43 -4.15
N ASP A 167 -52.50 49.45 -3.30
CA ASP A 167 -53.32 49.76 -2.11
C ASP A 167 -52.45 50.63 -1.19
N GLU A 168 -52.38 51.91 -1.56
CA GLU A 168 -52.14 52.97 -0.59
C GLU A 168 -53.52 53.32 -0.02
N ASP A 169 -53.72 53.14 1.30
CA ASP A 169 -54.57 53.97 2.17
C ASP A 169 -54.89 53.22 3.48
N SER A 170 -54.12 53.49 4.54
CA SER A 170 -54.64 53.90 5.87
C SER A 170 -53.54 53.83 6.95
N VAL A 171 -53.49 54.92 7.70
CA VAL A 171 -52.41 55.42 8.57
C VAL A 171 -52.56 54.88 10.01
N SER A 172 -51.43 54.62 10.69
CA SER A 172 -51.04 55.17 12.02
C SER A 172 -49.95 54.28 12.64
N GLU A 173 -48.68 54.67 12.60
CA GLU A 173 -47.99 55.59 13.52
C GLU A 173 -47.37 54.86 14.72
N ASN A 174 -46.05 54.64 14.66
CA ASN A 174 -45.19 54.87 15.82
C ASN A 174 -43.71 55.06 15.43
N ALA A 175 -43.28 56.32 15.65
CA ALA A 175 -41.97 56.84 15.99
C ALA A 175 -40.71 56.47 15.17
N ASN A 176 -40.11 57.56 14.64
CA ASN A 176 -38.74 57.75 14.14
C ASN A 176 -38.46 57.37 12.68
N LEU A 177 -38.99 58.17 11.75
CA LEU A 177 -38.55 58.22 10.35
C LEU A 177 -38.27 59.67 9.96
N GLY A 178 -37.01 59.98 9.66
CA GLY A 178 -36.64 61.22 8.99
C GLY A 178 -37.13 61.22 7.54
N PRO A 179 -37.49 62.40 6.97
CA PRO A 179 -38.06 62.48 5.63
C PRO A 179 -36.95 62.22 4.60
N GLY A 180 -37.06 61.14 3.82
CA GLY A 180 -36.16 60.86 2.69
C GLY A 180 -35.56 59.45 2.60
N SER A 181 -35.90 58.52 3.51
CA SER A 181 -35.35 57.16 3.45
C SER A 181 -36.00 56.33 2.35
N THR A 182 -35.28 56.08 1.26
CA THR A 182 -35.75 55.23 0.16
C THR A 182 -35.93 53.77 0.61
N PRO A 183 -36.82 52.97 -0.02
CA PRO A 183 -37.02 51.57 0.34
C PRO A 183 -35.73 50.73 0.29
N ASN A 184 -34.81 51.07 -0.62
CA ASN A 184 -33.49 50.44 -0.70
C ASN A 184 -32.61 50.76 0.52
N GLN A 185 -32.73 51.97 1.06
CA GLN A 185 -31.99 52.40 2.25
C GLN A 185 -32.52 51.72 3.53
N GLU A 186 -33.83 51.50 3.62
CA GLU A 186 -34.45 50.72 4.70
C GLU A 186 -34.11 49.22 4.58
N ALA A 187 -34.11 48.66 3.36
CA ALA A 187 -33.65 47.29 3.12
C ALA A 187 -32.16 47.11 3.44
N MET A 188 -31.32 48.10 3.11
CA MET A 188 -29.90 48.11 3.48
C MET A 188 -29.75 48.19 5.01
N ARG A 189 -30.55 49.00 5.70
CA ARG A 189 -30.54 49.11 7.16
C ARG A 189 -30.95 47.81 7.86
N ARG A 190 -31.94 47.09 7.32
CA ARG A 190 -32.37 45.78 7.84
C ARG A 190 -31.37 44.65 7.56
N ARG A 191 -30.55 44.79 6.52
CA ARG A 191 -29.42 43.89 6.21
C ARG A 191 -28.14 44.25 6.95
N ARG A 192 -28.08 45.41 7.63
CA ARG A 192 -26.99 45.68 8.57
C ARG A 192 -27.18 44.73 9.75
N LEU A 193 -26.43 43.62 9.73
CA LEU A 193 -26.16 42.86 10.93
C LEU A 193 -25.70 43.84 12.03
N PRO A 194 -26.02 43.58 13.31
CA PRO A 194 -25.51 44.39 14.41
C PRO A 194 -24.02 44.60 14.19
N GLU A 195 -23.61 45.87 14.19
CA GLU A 195 -22.22 46.28 14.12
C GLU A 195 -21.46 45.40 15.11
N PRO A 196 -20.48 44.60 14.67
CA PRO A 196 -19.78 43.70 15.58
C PRO A 196 -19.18 44.61 16.65
N LEU A 197 -19.76 44.55 17.85
CA LEU A 197 -19.18 45.14 19.03
C LEU A 197 -17.74 44.68 19.01
N LYS A 198 -16.83 45.64 18.91
CA LYS A 198 -15.39 45.46 19.10
C LYS A 198 -15.18 45.09 20.57
N GLN A 199 -15.68 43.93 21.00
CA GLN A 199 -14.92 43.13 21.95
C GLN A 199 -13.66 42.72 21.21
N PRO A 200 -12.47 42.84 21.82
CA PRO A 200 -11.31 42.14 21.33
C PRO A 200 -11.68 40.66 21.39
N VAL A 201 -12.08 40.12 20.23
CA VAL A 201 -12.05 38.70 19.96
C VAL A 201 -10.66 38.26 20.41
N PRO A 202 -10.50 37.31 21.37
CA PRO A 202 -9.18 36.73 21.59
C PRO A 202 -8.70 36.29 20.21
N PRO A 203 -7.50 36.70 19.77
CA PRO A 203 -7.09 36.60 18.38
C PRO A 203 -7.58 35.28 17.82
N ILE A 204 -8.50 35.35 16.84
CA ILE A 204 -8.77 34.20 16.00
C ILE A 204 -7.40 33.85 15.48
N GLU A 205 -6.82 32.79 16.03
CA GLU A 205 -5.68 32.13 15.43
C GLU A 205 -6.15 31.87 14.02
N GLN A 206 -5.59 32.66 13.10
CA GLN A 206 -5.52 32.29 11.70
C GLN A 206 -5.26 30.78 11.71
N PRO A 207 -5.98 29.94 10.94
CA PRO A 207 -5.53 28.57 10.76
C PRO A 207 -4.08 28.73 10.31
N GLY A 208 -3.18 28.43 11.26
CA GLY A 208 -1.80 28.88 11.17
C GLY A 208 -1.33 28.42 9.82
N ALA A 209 -0.70 29.32 9.07
CA ALA A 209 0.01 28.98 7.86
C ALA A 209 0.49 27.55 8.00
N GLU A 210 -0.01 26.65 7.14
CA GLU A 210 0.40 25.26 7.10
C GLU A 210 1.91 25.30 6.93
N GLU A 211 2.64 25.35 8.05
CA GLU A 211 4.08 25.40 8.12
C GLU A 211 4.45 24.02 7.69
N VAL A 212 4.59 23.85 6.37
CA VAL A 212 5.20 22.68 5.76
C VAL A 212 6.52 22.52 6.51
N PRO A 213 6.66 21.51 7.39
CA PRO A 213 7.85 21.42 8.19
C PRO A 213 8.99 21.18 7.22
N ILE A 214 9.86 22.18 7.05
CA ILE A 214 11.04 22.07 6.19
C ILE A 214 11.98 21.13 6.93
N LEU A 215 11.87 19.83 6.62
CA LEU A 215 12.81 18.87 7.17
C LEU A 215 14.22 19.22 6.68
N PRO A 216 15.23 19.15 7.57
CA PRO A 216 16.63 19.33 7.18
C PRO A 216 17.01 18.29 6.13
N GLU A 217 17.76 18.73 5.12
CA GLU A 217 18.23 17.89 4.02
C GLU A 217 18.94 16.64 4.52
N GLU A 218 18.69 15.50 3.86
CA GLU A 218 19.14 14.19 4.33
C GLU A 218 20.68 14.13 4.30
N PRO A 219 21.34 13.84 5.44
CA PRO A 219 22.78 13.83 5.49
C PRO A 219 23.37 12.71 4.60
N PRO A 220 24.52 12.95 3.94
CA PRO A 220 25.21 11.98 3.10
C PRO A 220 25.82 10.84 3.92
N GLU A 221 26.08 9.72 3.26
CA GLU A 221 26.43 8.42 3.87
C GLU A 221 27.76 8.38 4.63
N GLN A 222 28.63 9.38 4.45
CA GLN A 222 30.02 9.39 4.93
C GLN A 222 30.27 10.27 6.17
N ALA A 223 29.22 10.79 6.83
CA ALA A 223 29.39 11.56 8.06
C ALA A 223 29.35 10.62 9.30
N ASP A 224 30.33 10.76 10.19
CA ASP A 224 30.61 9.85 11.33
C ASP A 224 29.50 9.78 12.40
N GLU A 225 28.42 10.55 12.25
CA GLU A 225 27.34 10.69 13.22
C GLU A 225 25.93 10.55 12.60
N VAL A 226 25.81 9.76 11.53
CA VAL A 226 24.53 9.52 10.87
C VAL A 226 23.82 8.28 11.44
N VAL A 227 22.55 8.44 11.79
CA VAL A 227 21.65 7.38 12.23
C VAL A 227 20.55 7.19 11.20
N THR A 228 20.28 5.94 10.83
CA THR A 228 19.16 5.60 9.95
C THR A 228 17.93 5.29 10.79
N VAL A 229 16.91 6.12 10.72
CA VAL A 229 15.63 5.91 11.40
C VAL A 229 14.62 5.35 10.40
N ALA A 230 13.95 4.27 10.80
CA ALA A 230 12.90 3.63 10.01
C ALA A 230 11.54 3.81 10.68
N LEU A 231 10.63 4.57 10.07
CA LEU A 231 9.24 4.69 10.51
C LEU A 231 8.39 3.57 9.92
N ARG A 232 7.75 2.79 10.78
CA ARG A 232 6.71 1.84 10.42
C ARG A 232 5.35 2.50 10.57
N GLY A 233 4.69 2.77 9.45
CA GLY A 233 3.33 3.32 9.45
C GLY A 233 2.26 2.26 9.78
N PRO A 234 1.07 2.68 10.24
CA PRO A 234 -0.09 1.78 10.41
C PRO A 234 -0.53 1.11 9.11
N SER A 235 -0.21 1.72 7.96
CA SER A 235 -0.43 1.14 6.63
C SER A 235 0.48 -0.04 6.28
N GLY A 236 1.42 -0.40 7.16
CA GLY A 236 2.43 -1.43 6.92
C GLY A 236 3.62 -0.97 6.08
N ARG A 237 3.61 0.28 5.59
CA ARG A 237 4.74 0.89 4.87
C ARG A 237 5.86 1.24 5.83
N ILE A 238 7.10 1.00 5.40
CA ILE A 238 8.29 1.38 6.15
C ILE A 238 8.99 2.49 5.39
N LEU A 239 9.14 3.66 6.01
CA LEU A 239 9.87 4.79 5.47
C LEU A 239 11.20 4.92 6.19
N ARG A 240 12.30 5.01 5.45
CA ARG A 240 13.65 5.12 6.01
C ARG A 240 14.20 6.50 5.68
N ARG A 241 14.80 7.14 6.67
CA ARG A 241 15.48 8.42 6.50
C ARG A 241 16.68 8.49 7.43
N ARG A 242 17.73 9.15 6.96
CA ARG A 242 18.95 9.39 7.73
C ARG A 242 18.84 10.71 8.48
N PHE A 243 19.35 10.75 9.71
CA PHE A 243 19.42 11.92 10.56
C PHE A 243 20.78 11.98 11.25
N LEU A 244 21.22 13.17 11.68
CA LEU A 244 22.43 13.31 12.50
C LEU A 244 22.07 13.02 13.97
N LYS A 245 22.99 12.42 14.74
CA LYS A 245 22.80 12.16 16.19
C LYS A 245 22.46 13.42 16.99
N SER A 246 23.06 14.55 16.59
CA SER A 246 22.86 15.87 17.18
C SER A 246 21.54 16.55 16.77
N CYS A 247 20.77 15.97 15.83
CA CYS A 247 19.48 16.55 15.44
C CYS A 247 18.48 16.50 16.61
N ASN A 248 17.65 17.54 16.69
CA ASN A 248 16.55 17.60 17.63
C ASN A 248 15.49 16.54 17.28
N SER A 249 15.02 15.83 18.29
CA SER A 249 13.95 14.84 18.22
C SER A 249 12.66 15.36 17.58
N GLN A 250 12.36 16.66 17.68
CA GLN A 250 11.21 17.30 17.01
C GLN A 250 11.22 17.11 15.49
N VAL A 251 12.41 16.94 14.88
CA VAL A 251 12.54 16.66 13.45
C VAL A 251 11.85 15.34 13.08
N LEU A 252 11.76 14.37 13.99
CA LEU A 252 11.03 13.12 13.76
C LEU A 252 9.51 13.34 13.68
N LEU A 253 8.95 14.23 14.50
CA LEU A 253 7.53 14.59 14.42
C LEU A 253 7.23 15.38 13.14
N ALA A 254 8.10 16.33 12.79
CA ALA A 254 8.02 17.04 11.52
C ALA A 254 8.06 16.06 10.33
N TRP A 255 8.93 15.05 10.39
CA TRP A 255 8.99 14.00 9.38
C TRP A 255 7.73 13.15 9.32
N MET A 256 7.20 12.74 10.47
CA MET A 256 5.94 12.03 10.57
C MET A 256 4.78 12.82 9.92
N VAL A 257 4.68 14.12 10.20
CA VAL A 257 3.67 15.02 9.59
C VAL A 257 3.85 15.10 8.08
N ARG A 258 5.08 15.25 7.58
CA ARG A 258 5.37 15.30 6.13
C ARG A 258 5.02 14.01 5.40
N VAL A 259 5.12 12.87 6.07
CA VAL A 259 4.73 11.57 5.51
C VAL A 259 3.20 11.40 5.46
N GLY A 260 2.45 12.26 6.15
CA GLY A 260 0.99 12.24 6.20
C GLY A 260 0.42 11.71 7.52
N TYR A 261 1.23 11.64 8.58
CA TYR A 261 0.81 11.22 9.91
C TYR A 261 0.84 12.43 10.86
N PRO A 262 -0.29 13.10 11.14
CA PRO A 262 -0.32 14.26 12.02
C PRO A 262 -0.07 13.86 13.48
N SER A 263 0.69 14.68 14.22
CA SER A 263 1.04 14.45 15.64
C SER A 263 -0.12 14.59 16.62
N SER A 264 -1.27 15.11 16.18
CA SER A 264 -2.50 15.16 16.96
C SER A 264 -3.14 13.77 17.13
N ILE A 265 -3.00 12.91 16.12
CA ILE A 265 -3.63 11.59 16.06
C ILE A 265 -2.61 10.47 16.24
N TYR A 266 -1.35 10.69 15.89
CA TYR A 266 -0.31 9.68 15.92
C TYR A 266 0.85 10.05 16.84
N THR A 267 1.43 9.04 17.47
CA THR A 267 2.64 9.13 18.29
C THR A 267 3.71 8.17 17.81
N LEU A 268 4.97 8.51 18.06
CA LEU A 268 6.12 7.65 17.77
C LEU A 268 6.39 6.73 18.96
N CYS A 269 6.51 5.44 18.71
CA CYS A 269 6.77 4.42 19.71
C CYS A 269 8.07 3.66 19.41
N THR A 270 8.84 3.34 20.44
CA THR A 270 9.98 2.42 20.34
C THR A 270 9.50 0.97 20.13
N PRO A 271 10.31 0.09 19.50
CA PRO A 271 9.88 -1.26 19.17
C PRO A 271 9.93 -2.19 20.39
N TYR A 272 10.96 -2.07 21.23
CA TYR A 272 11.10 -2.81 22.47
C TYR A 272 12.01 -2.06 23.49
N PRO A 273 11.56 -1.86 24.75
CA PRO A 273 10.17 -1.98 25.20
C PRO A 273 9.28 -0.99 24.44
N ARG A 274 8.02 -1.34 24.19
CA ARG A 274 7.08 -0.44 23.49
C ARG A 274 6.72 0.73 24.40
N ARG A 275 7.25 1.91 24.07
CA ARG A 275 7.00 3.16 24.81
C ARG A 275 6.88 4.31 23.83
N ALA A 276 5.98 5.25 24.13
CA ALA A 276 5.90 6.51 23.40
C ALA A 276 7.23 7.28 23.58
N LEU A 277 7.77 7.78 22.49
CA LEU A 277 9.01 8.54 22.46
C LEU A 277 8.73 9.93 23.07
N PRO A 278 9.44 10.33 24.14
CA PRO A 278 9.26 11.65 24.72
C PRO A 278 9.98 12.69 23.85
N VAL A 279 9.31 13.14 22.79
CA VAL A 279 9.84 14.14 21.84
C VAL A 279 9.68 15.59 22.36
N GLU A 280 9.17 15.74 23.58
CA GLU A 280 9.00 17.04 24.23
C GLU A 280 10.35 17.57 24.77
N GLY A 281 10.69 18.81 24.42
CA GLY A 281 11.77 19.56 25.07
C GLY A 281 13.17 19.49 24.45
N GLY A 282 13.29 19.60 23.12
CA GLY A 282 14.56 19.95 22.45
C GLY A 282 15.71 18.92 22.58
N ARG A 283 15.42 17.71 23.06
CA ARG A 283 16.39 16.62 23.22
C ARG A 283 16.93 16.17 21.87
N THR A 284 18.19 15.81 21.83
CA THR A 284 18.83 15.24 20.64
C THR A 284 18.42 13.77 20.45
N LEU A 285 18.68 13.20 19.28
CA LEU A 285 18.39 11.79 19.00
C LEU A 285 19.24 10.85 19.88
N GLU A 286 20.48 11.23 20.16
CA GLU A 286 21.36 10.50 21.10
C GLU A 286 20.81 10.47 22.53
N ASP A 287 20.23 11.57 23.03
CA ASP A 287 19.62 11.65 24.37
C ASP A 287 18.40 10.72 24.50
N LEU A 288 17.73 10.44 23.38
CA LEU A 288 16.63 9.50 23.29
C LEU A 288 17.07 8.03 23.13
N GLY A 289 18.38 7.78 23.09
CA GLY A 289 18.96 6.45 22.90
C GLY A 289 18.93 5.99 21.43
N ILE A 290 18.71 6.90 20.47
CA ILE A 290 18.75 6.62 19.03
C ILE A 290 20.21 6.79 18.55
N THR A 291 21.09 5.92 19.02
CA THR A 291 22.53 5.93 18.69
C THR A 291 22.89 5.06 17.50
N VAL A 292 22.08 4.03 17.24
CA VAL A 292 22.20 3.07 16.14
C VAL A 292 20.97 3.14 15.25
N GLY A 293 20.98 2.45 14.10
CA GLY A 293 19.81 2.39 13.24
C GLY A 293 18.57 1.83 13.97
N THR A 294 17.61 2.70 14.30
CA THR A 294 16.41 2.34 15.07
C THR A 294 15.17 2.32 14.20
N MET A 295 14.30 1.35 14.49
CA MET A 295 12.94 1.30 13.95
C MET A 295 11.97 1.95 14.95
N LEU A 296 11.16 2.90 14.49
CA LEU A 296 10.11 3.55 15.26
C LEU A 296 8.74 3.19 14.67
N ASN A 297 7.77 2.90 15.52
CA ASN A 297 6.41 2.58 15.13
C ASN A 297 5.54 3.83 15.23
N VAL A 298 4.74 4.11 14.21
CA VAL A 298 3.71 5.15 14.24
C VAL A 298 2.42 4.50 14.71
N GLU A 299 1.98 4.84 15.92
CA GLU A 299 0.78 4.30 16.55
C GLU A 299 -0.24 5.42 16.79
N GLU A 300 -1.52 5.11 16.83
CA GLU A 300 -2.56 6.09 17.19
C GLU A 300 -2.36 6.53 18.64
N ARG A 301 -2.33 7.84 18.86
CA ARG A 301 -2.26 8.46 20.17
C ARG A 301 -3.60 8.24 20.86
N GLU A 302 -3.57 7.57 22.01
CA GLU A 302 -4.74 7.50 22.86
C GLU A 302 -5.14 8.92 23.29
N PRO A 303 -6.40 9.34 23.09
CA PRO A 303 -6.85 10.62 23.64
C PRO A 303 -6.69 10.54 25.15
N ALA A 304 -6.14 11.60 25.76
CA ALA A 304 -6.09 11.71 27.20
C ALA A 304 -7.51 11.59 27.74
N SER A 305 -7.88 10.42 28.26
CA SER A 305 -9.04 10.31 29.11
C SER A 305 -8.69 11.07 30.38
N ASP A 306 -9.21 12.29 30.48
CA ASP A 306 -9.22 13.06 31.71
C ASP A 306 -9.82 12.18 32.82
N HIS A 307 -8.98 11.52 33.60
CA HIS A 307 -9.34 11.00 34.90
C HIS A 307 -9.49 12.18 35.86
N ARG A 308 -10.54 12.97 35.64
CA ARG A 308 -11.13 13.86 36.63
C ARG A 308 -12.30 13.13 37.30
N ALA A 309 -11.97 12.05 38.01
CA ALA A 309 -12.82 11.49 39.07
C ALA A 309 -11.92 11.43 40.31
N SER A 310 -11.71 12.58 40.93
CA SER A 310 -12.33 12.90 42.22
C SER A 310 -11.86 11.95 43.31
N GLY A 311 -10.85 12.39 44.05
CA GLY A 311 -10.59 11.89 45.39
C GLY A 311 -11.84 12.09 46.24
N ALA A 312 -12.64 11.03 46.37
CA ALA A 312 -13.65 10.94 47.39
C ALA A 312 -12.97 10.48 48.69
N LEU A 313 -12.71 11.46 49.54
CA LEU A 313 -12.40 11.34 50.95
C LEU A 313 -13.32 10.28 51.60
N ALA A 314 -12.76 9.19 52.11
CA ALA A 314 -13.50 8.24 52.93
C ALA A 314 -13.78 8.86 54.30
N PRO A 315 -15.03 8.94 54.79
CA PRO A 315 -15.29 9.24 56.18
C PRO A 315 -15.04 7.97 57.02
N SER A 316 -14.12 8.11 57.97
CA SER A 316 -13.92 7.18 59.08
C SER A 316 -15.23 7.00 59.85
N ARG A 317 -15.74 5.77 59.89
CA ARG A 317 -16.77 5.37 60.87
C ARG A 317 -16.07 4.82 62.11
N THR A 318 -16.19 5.58 63.20
CA THR A 318 -16.25 5.09 64.57
C THR A 318 -17.51 4.28 64.80
#